data_AF-A0AAE6SN83-F1
#
_entry.id   AF-A0AAE6SN83-F1
#
_cell.length_a   1.000
_cell.length_b   1.000
_cell.length_c   1.000
_cell.angle_alpha   90.00
_cell.angle_beta   90.00
_cell.angle_gamma   90.00
#
_symmetry.space_group_name_H-M   'P 1'
#
loop_
_entity.id
_entity.type
_entity.pdbx_description
1 polymer ?
#
loop_
_entity_poly.entity_id
_entity_poly.type
_entity_poly.pdbx_seq_one_letter_code
_entity_poly.pdbx_strand_id
1 'polypeptide(L)'
;MTNNPTDDSRPWSVFLIFLRLGLTSFGGPIAHLGYFRAEFVTRRRWLSERSYADLVALCQFLPGPASSQVGIAVGLSRAGYSGALAAWAGFTLPSAIALILFALGISSYGDYVSQGALHGLKVVAVAVVAQAVWGMARNLCTDGLRVTIMAIATCVVLLVPSAWGQVGVIAIAGIAGRLLFKPAKVVEHDPLPITVSHRAGVLWLSLFFVLLIGLPVLAELMPSQTMAMVDSFYRVGSLVFGGGHVVLPLLQAEVVPSGWVNNESFLAGYGAAQAVPGPLFTFAAFLGASMNTAPSGWIGGIVCLLAIFAPSFLLVVGSMPFWERLRRNTGIQAALAGINAAVVGLLLAALYQPVWTSAIFQPQDFGLALVALVALMFWKLPPWLVVLGSGAAGWLLSVAL
;
A
#
# COMPACT_ATOMS: atom_id res chain seq x y z
N MET A 1 34.48 15.15 -3.58
CA MET A 1 34.24 13.85 -4.25
C MET A 1 33.49 14.13 -5.54
N THR A 2 34.18 14.02 -6.66
CA THR A 2 33.67 14.30 -8.01
C THR A 2 32.68 13.20 -8.41
N ASN A 3 31.39 13.53 -8.52
CA ASN A 3 30.35 12.61 -8.99
C ASN A 3 30.62 12.25 -10.46
N ASN A 4 31.23 11.08 -10.70
CA ASN A 4 31.29 10.50 -12.03
C ASN A 4 29.90 9.94 -12.39
N PRO A 5 29.29 10.37 -13.51
CA PRO A 5 27.95 9.91 -13.92
C PRO A 5 27.86 8.40 -14.22
N THR A 6 28.98 7.69 -14.29
CA THR A 6 29.05 6.22 -14.49
C THR A 6 28.81 5.40 -13.22
N ASP A 7 28.99 5.97 -12.02
CA ASP A 7 28.88 5.22 -10.74
C ASP A 7 27.43 5.05 -10.25
N ASP A 8 26.52 5.89 -10.75
CA ASP A 8 25.08 5.88 -10.43
C ASP A 8 24.30 4.74 -11.13
N SER A 9 24.95 3.97 -12.01
CA SER A 9 24.38 2.82 -12.72
C SER A 9 24.60 1.47 -12.01
N ARG A 10 25.35 1.45 -10.91
CA ARG A 10 25.60 0.24 -10.13
C ARG A 10 24.41 -0.06 -9.21
N PRO A 11 23.94 -1.32 -9.10
CA PRO A 11 22.85 -1.69 -8.20
C PRO A 11 23.09 -1.28 -6.75
N TRP A 12 24.35 -1.34 -6.27
CA TRP A 12 24.70 -0.90 -4.92
C TRP A 12 24.49 0.60 -4.70
N SER A 13 24.85 1.44 -5.67
CA SER A 13 24.59 2.89 -5.61
C SER A 13 23.09 3.17 -5.58
N VAL A 14 22.31 2.47 -6.41
CA VAL A 14 20.84 2.54 -6.39
C VAL A 14 20.29 2.14 -5.01
N PHE A 15 20.78 1.03 -4.44
CA PHE A 15 20.38 0.58 -3.11
C PHE A 15 20.63 1.65 -2.04
N LEU A 16 21.82 2.25 -1.97
CA LEU A 16 22.13 3.28 -0.96
C LEU A 16 21.27 4.53 -1.09
N ILE A 17 20.93 4.93 -2.32
CA ILE A 17 20.03 6.07 -2.57
C ILE A 17 18.62 5.76 -2.06
N PHE A 18 18.09 4.60 -2.43
CA PHE A 18 16.77 4.17 -1.98
C PHE A 18 16.74 3.83 -0.48
N LEU A 19 17.86 3.40 0.11
CA LEU A 19 18.01 3.18 1.55
C LEU A 19 17.84 4.49 2.32
N ARG A 20 18.50 5.57 1.88
CA ARG A 20 18.30 6.89 2.45
C ARG A 20 16.84 7.33 2.32
N LEU A 21 16.22 7.12 1.16
CA LEU A 21 14.81 7.46 0.96
C LEU A 21 13.89 6.61 1.85
N GLY A 22 14.17 5.32 2.03
CA GLY A 22 13.42 4.42 2.92
C GLY A 22 13.52 4.81 4.39
N LEU A 23 14.62 5.44 4.81
CA LEU A 23 14.82 5.97 6.16
C LEU A 23 14.21 7.36 6.38
N THR A 24 13.83 8.09 5.33
CA THR A 24 13.45 9.52 5.43
C THR A 24 12.09 9.88 4.86
N SER A 25 11.48 9.00 4.06
CA SER A 25 10.20 9.27 3.40
C SER A 25 9.04 8.98 4.35
N PHE A 26 8.54 10.01 5.03
CA PHE A 26 7.33 9.95 5.86
C PHE A 26 6.12 10.53 5.11
N GLY A 27 4.91 10.21 5.55
CA GLY A 27 3.69 10.87 5.05
C GLY A 27 2.98 10.15 3.90
N GLY A 28 3.30 8.89 3.64
CA GLY A 28 2.56 8.03 2.71
C GLY A 28 2.83 8.28 1.23
N PRO A 29 2.05 7.67 0.33
CA PRO A 29 2.38 7.58 -1.10
C PRO A 29 2.61 8.92 -1.80
N ILE A 30 1.79 9.92 -1.52
CA ILE A 30 1.92 11.26 -2.15
C ILE A 30 3.23 11.93 -1.72
N ALA A 31 3.57 11.83 -0.44
CA ALA A 31 4.82 12.37 0.09
C ALA A 31 6.03 11.65 -0.51
N HIS A 32 6.01 10.32 -0.58
CA HIS A 32 7.07 9.52 -1.20
C HIS A 32 7.33 9.93 -2.66
N LEU A 33 6.27 10.14 -3.44
CA LEU A 33 6.40 10.65 -4.81
C LEU A 33 6.96 12.07 -4.86
N GLY A 34 6.70 12.91 -3.85
CA GLY A 34 7.37 14.21 -3.69
C GLY A 34 8.88 14.07 -3.43
N TYR A 35 9.27 13.19 -2.49
CA TYR A 35 10.68 12.90 -2.20
C TYR A 35 11.42 12.34 -3.42
N PHE A 36 10.79 11.42 -4.15
CA PHE A 36 11.37 10.82 -5.35
C PHE A 36 11.53 11.84 -6.47
N ARG A 37 10.57 12.76 -6.65
CA ARG A 37 10.72 13.87 -7.59
C ARG A 37 11.91 14.76 -7.23
N ALA A 38 12.03 15.17 -5.97
CA ALA A 38 13.13 16.01 -5.51
C ALA A 38 14.50 15.34 -5.75
N GLU A 39 14.61 14.04 -5.45
CA GLU A 39 15.87 13.30 -5.62
C GLU A 39 16.16 13.02 -7.10
N PHE A 40 15.22 12.45 -7.86
CA PHE A 40 15.47 11.92 -9.20
C PHE A 40 15.23 12.92 -10.33
N VAL A 41 14.40 13.95 -10.14
CA VAL A 41 14.18 14.99 -11.16
C VAL A 41 15.05 16.20 -10.86
N THR A 42 14.97 16.77 -9.66
CA THR A 42 15.65 18.03 -9.35
C THR A 42 17.13 17.85 -9.06
N ARG A 43 17.48 16.98 -8.09
CA ARG A 43 18.86 16.86 -7.59
C ARG A 43 19.75 16.06 -8.55
N ARG A 44 19.32 14.85 -8.95
CA ARG A 44 20.11 13.95 -9.79
C ARG A 44 19.85 14.09 -11.28
N ARG A 45 18.73 14.71 -11.67
CA ARG A 45 18.32 14.88 -13.07
C ARG A 45 18.32 13.56 -13.85
N TRP A 46 17.88 12.51 -13.18
CA TRP A 46 17.76 11.18 -13.72
C TRP A 46 16.56 11.04 -14.69
N LEU A 47 15.52 11.84 -14.48
CA LEU A 47 14.30 11.89 -15.28
C LEU A 47 13.91 13.35 -15.51
N SER A 48 13.22 13.63 -16.62
CA SER A 48 12.53 14.91 -16.80
C SER A 48 11.25 14.95 -15.96
N GLU A 49 10.69 16.15 -15.76
CA GLU A 49 9.37 16.31 -15.10
C GLU A 49 8.28 15.48 -15.77
N ARG A 50 8.28 15.47 -17.11
CA ARG A 50 7.30 14.71 -17.91
C ARG A 50 7.51 13.21 -17.71
N SER A 51 8.71 12.69 -17.98
CA SER A 51 9.02 11.27 -17.80
C SER A 51 8.72 10.78 -16.38
N TYR A 52 8.94 11.61 -15.36
CA TYR A 52 8.56 11.28 -13.98
C TYR A 52 7.04 11.24 -13.78
N ALA A 53 6.31 12.25 -14.27
CA ALA A 53 4.85 12.28 -14.18
C ALA A 53 4.21 11.07 -14.88
N ASP A 54 4.78 10.65 -16.00
CA ASP A 54 4.27 9.50 -16.76
C ASP A 54 4.62 8.16 -16.12
N LEU A 55 5.78 8.07 -15.46
CA LEU A 55 6.13 6.92 -14.64
C LEU A 55 5.19 6.79 -13.44
N VAL A 56 4.87 7.93 -12.80
CA VAL A 56 3.87 8.01 -11.74
C VAL A 56 2.50 7.58 -12.26
N ALA A 57 2.08 8.06 -13.44
CA ALA A 57 0.81 7.69 -14.06
C ALA A 57 0.72 6.18 -14.35
N LEU A 58 1.80 5.57 -14.86
CA LEU A 58 1.89 4.13 -15.05
C LEU A 58 1.72 3.38 -13.72
N CYS A 59 2.45 3.79 -12.68
CA CYS A 59 2.42 3.12 -11.38
C CYS A 59 1.12 3.38 -10.58
N GLN A 60 0.37 4.43 -10.92
CA GLN A 60 -0.98 4.67 -10.37
C GLN A 60 -2.07 3.95 -11.15
N PHE A 61 -1.79 3.63 -12.42
CA PHE A 61 -2.67 2.81 -13.27
C PHE A 61 -2.64 1.35 -12.83
N LEU A 62 -1.46 0.82 -12.51
CA LEU A 62 -1.28 -0.57 -12.09
C LEU A 62 -1.77 -0.77 -10.66
N PRO A 63 -2.30 -1.97 -10.32
CA PRO A 63 -2.51 -2.31 -8.93
C PRO A 63 -1.17 -2.49 -8.22
N GLY A 64 -1.09 -2.02 -6.97
CA GLY A 64 0.02 -2.12 -6.04
C GLY A 64 0.38 -0.79 -5.37
N PRO A 65 1.47 -0.77 -4.58
CA PRO A 65 1.96 0.42 -3.91
C PRO A 65 2.68 1.35 -4.91
N ALA A 66 1.96 2.37 -5.39
CA ALA A 66 2.45 3.29 -6.43
C ALA A 66 3.86 3.86 -6.17
N SER A 67 4.17 4.30 -4.94
CA SER A 67 5.52 4.83 -4.64
C SER A 67 6.61 3.78 -4.79
N SER A 68 6.39 2.55 -4.32
CA SER A 68 7.36 1.47 -4.48
C SER A 68 7.50 1.03 -5.93
N GLN A 69 6.39 1.02 -6.69
CA GLN A 69 6.42 0.73 -8.12
C GLN A 69 7.22 1.78 -8.91
N VAL A 70 7.07 3.07 -8.59
CA VAL A 70 7.92 4.12 -9.17
C VAL A 70 9.38 3.86 -8.81
N GLY A 71 9.67 3.47 -7.56
CA GLY A 71 11.03 3.11 -7.14
C GLY A 71 11.62 1.94 -7.93
N ILE A 72 10.84 0.86 -8.08
CA ILE A 72 11.18 -0.32 -8.91
C ILE A 72 11.47 0.12 -10.35
N ALA A 73 10.62 0.95 -10.94
CA ALA A 73 10.76 1.39 -12.32
C ALA A 73 11.95 2.34 -12.53
N VAL A 74 12.21 3.26 -11.59
CA VAL A 74 13.43 4.08 -11.57
C VAL A 74 14.67 3.19 -11.44
N GLY A 75 14.67 2.22 -10.52
CA GLY A 75 15.75 1.24 -10.38
C GLY A 75 15.99 0.44 -11.66
N LEU A 76 14.91 -0.01 -12.30
CA LEU A 76 14.95 -0.72 -13.58
C LEU A 76 15.60 0.13 -14.68
N SER A 77 15.24 1.41 -14.77
CA SER A 77 15.83 2.36 -15.73
C SER A 77 17.33 2.58 -15.54
N ARG A 78 17.83 2.37 -14.31
CA ARG A 78 19.19 2.72 -13.90
C ARG A 78 20.17 1.55 -14.03
N ALA A 79 19.76 0.38 -13.57
CA ALA A 79 20.63 -0.79 -13.48
C ALA A 79 19.89 -2.11 -13.81
N GLY A 80 18.88 -2.05 -14.67
CA GLY A 80 18.09 -3.21 -15.06
C GLY A 80 17.40 -3.90 -13.87
N TYR A 81 17.14 -5.20 -13.98
CA TYR A 81 16.44 -5.96 -12.95
C TYR A 81 17.13 -5.90 -11.57
N SER A 82 18.46 -5.88 -11.56
CA SER A 82 19.23 -5.70 -10.33
C SER A 82 19.02 -4.32 -9.70
N GLY A 83 18.86 -3.27 -10.51
CA GLY A 83 18.50 -1.93 -10.03
C GLY A 83 17.09 -1.87 -9.46
N ALA A 84 16.13 -2.57 -10.08
CA ALA A 84 14.77 -2.68 -9.57
C ALA A 84 14.73 -3.34 -8.18
N LEU A 85 15.45 -4.46 -8.02
CA LEU A 85 15.57 -5.17 -6.75
C LEU A 85 16.29 -4.32 -5.70
N ALA A 86 17.39 -3.65 -6.07
CA ALA A 86 18.14 -2.76 -5.19
C ALA A 86 17.29 -1.57 -4.70
N ALA A 87 16.54 -0.94 -5.60
CA ALA A 87 15.65 0.17 -5.26
C ALA A 87 14.54 -0.27 -4.29
N TRP A 88 13.88 -1.39 -4.57
CA TRP A 88 12.87 -1.96 -3.69
C TRP A 88 13.45 -2.32 -2.32
N ALA A 89 14.59 -3.01 -2.28
CA ALA A 89 15.22 -3.43 -1.03
C ALA A 89 15.62 -2.22 -0.17
N GLY A 90 16.28 -1.21 -0.75
CA GLY A 90 16.66 0.00 -0.04
C GLY A 90 15.45 0.75 0.52
N PHE A 91 14.39 0.90 -0.28
CA PHE A 91 13.21 1.64 0.14
C PHE A 91 12.34 0.91 1.17
N THR A 92 12.34 -0.43 1.15
CA THR A 92 11.36 -1.26 1.87
C THR A 92 11.94 -1.93 3.11
N LEU A 93 13.19 -2.38 3.09
CA LEU A 93 13.78 -3.14 4.20
C LEU A 93 13.83 -2.38 5.52
N PRO A 94 14.15 -1.07 5.59
CA PRO A 94 14.20 -0.36 6.86
C PRO A 94 12.87 -0.43 7.62
N SER A 95 11.75 -0.18 6.93
CA SER A 95 10.43 -0.26 7.54
C SER A 95 10.03 -1.69 7.87
N ALA A 96 10.30 -2.64 6.96
CA ALA A 96 9.99 -4.04 7.20
C ALA A 96 10.72 -4.60 8.43
N ILE A 97 12.01 -4.27 8.59
CA ILE A 97 12.81 -4.67 9.75
C ILE A 97 12.23 -4.05 11.03
N ALA A 98 11.95 -2.75 11.04
CA ALA A 98 11.37 -2.07 12.20
C ALA A 98 10.02 -2.69 12.60
N LEU A 99 9.19 -3.04 11.62
CA LEU A 99 7.88 -3.63 11.83
C LEU A 99 7.92 -5.11 12.26
N ILE A 100 8.87 -5.90 11.76
CA ILE A 100 9.10 -7.26 12.26
C ILE A 100 9.58 -7.19 13.73
N LEU A 101 10.52 -6.30 14.03
CA LEU A 101 10.99 -6.10 15.40
C LEU A 101 9.87 -5.65 16.34
N PHE A 102 8.98 -4.78 15.87
CA PHE A 102 7.79 -4.37 16.63
C PHE A 102 6.83 -5.54 16.88
N ALA A 103 6.57 -6.38 15.88
CA ALA A 103 5.74 -7.58 16.04
C ALA A 103 6.33 -8.56 17.08
N LEU A 104 7.63 -8.82 16.98
CA LEU A 104 8.36 -9.68 17.93
C LEU A 104 8.37 -9.07 19.34
N GLY A 105 8.49 -7.75 19.43
CA GLY A 105 8.42 -7.00 20.69
C GLY A 105 7.06 -7.13 21.37
N ILE A 106 5.96 -6.96 20.62
CA ILE A 106 4.61 -7.19 21.14
C ILE A 106 4.42 -8.65 21.56
N SER A 107 4.89 -9.62 20.77
CA SER A 107 4.73 -11.04 21.11
C SER A 107 5.52 -11.44 22.37
N SER A 108 6.66 -10.80 22.64
CA SER A 108 7.54 -11.17 23.75
C SER A 108 7.27 -10.36 25.03
N TYR A 109 6.78 -9.12 24.89
CA TYR A 109 6.62 -8.17 25.98
C TYR A 109 5.22 -7.56 26.06
N GLY A 110 4.25 -8.06 25.29
CA GLY A 110 2.90 -7.50 25.20
C GLY A 110 2.19 -7.38 26.53
N ASP A 111 2.40 -8.34 27.45
CA ASP A 111 1.85 -8.31 28.81
C ASP A 111 2.42 -7.15 29.66
N TYR A 112 3.60 -6.64 29.32
CA TYR A 112 4.24 -5.49 29.98
C TYR A 112 3.92 -4.15 29.29
N VAL A 113 3.38 -4.19 28.07
CA VAL A 113 2.91 -2.98 27.38
C VAL A 113 1.52 -2.67 27.90
N SER A 114 1.30 -1.45 28.40
CA SER A 114 -0.03 -1.06 28.86
C SER A 114 -1.07 -1.22 27.75
N GLN A 115 -2.19 -1.84 28.09
CA GLN A 115 -3.35 -1.94 27.20
C GLN A 115 -3.85 -0.56 26.74
N GLY A 116 -3.69 0.48 27.57
CA GLY A 116 -3.98 1.86 27.20
C GLY A 116 -3.10 2.37 26.06
N ALA A 117 -1.82 2.00 26.02
CA ALA A 117 -0.92 2.37 24.92
C ALA A 117 -1.32 1.69 23.61
N LEU A 118 -1.64 0.40 23.66
CA LEU A 118 -2.13 -0.36 22.51
C LEU A 118 -3.48 0.19 22.01
N HIS A 119 -4.38 0.53 22.94
CA HIS A 119 -5.64 1.19 22.61
C HIS A 119 -5.42 2.56 21.97
N GLY A 120 -4.50 3.37 22.48
CA GLY A 120 -4.09 4.63 21.85
C GLY A 120 -3.60 4.46 20.41
N LEU A 121 -2.88 3.37 20.11
CA LEU A 121 -2.49 3.01 18.74
C LEU A 121 -3.69 2.62 17.85
N LYS A 122 -4.73 1.98 18.42
CA LYS A 122 -5.98 1.71 17.71
C LYS A 122 -6.75 3.00 17.43
N VAL A 123 -6.80 3.92 18.39
CA VAL A 123 -7.51 5.19 18.23
C VAL A 123 -6.86 6.07 17.15
N VAL A 124 -5.52 6.14 17.09
CA VAL A 124 -4.84 6.88 16.01
C VAL A 124 -5.03 6.22 14.64
N ALA A 125 -5.21 4.90 14.58
CA ALA A 125 -5.55 4.23 13.31
C ALA A 125 -6.84 4.78 12.71
N VAL A 126 -7.84 5.13 13.52
CA VAL A 126 -9.08 5.77 13.07
C VAL A 126 -8.79 7.10 12.38
N ALA A 127 -8.01 7.97 13.02
CA ALA A 127 -7.65 9.27 12.46
C ALA A 127 -6.87 9.14 11.15
N VAL A 128 -5.94 8.19 11.07
CA VAL A 128 -5.13 7.98 9.86
C VAL A 128 -5.94 7.39 8.72
N VAL A 129 -6.79 6.39 8.97
CA VAL A 129 -7.68 5.84 7.94
C VAL A 129 -8.68 6.92 7.47
N ALA A 130 -9.23 7.71 8.38
CA ALA A 130 -10.13 8.81 8.04
C ALA A 130 -9.45 9.86 7.15
N GLN A 131 -8.21 10.27 7.48
CA GLN A 131 -7.42 11.16 6.64
C GLN A 131 -7.17 10.56 5.24
N ALA A 132 -6.86 9.26 5.16
CA ALA A 132 -6.62 8.56 3.90
C ALA A 132 -7.89 8.51 3.03
N VAL A 133 -9.03 8.15 3.61
CA VAL A 133 -10.34 8.16 2.94
C VAL A 133 -10.66 9.56 2.43
N TRP A 134 -10.50 10.59 3.25
CA TRP A 134 -10.75 11.98 2.87
C TRP A 134 -9.87 12.42 1.70
N GLY A 135 -8.56 12.14 1.78
CA GLY A 135 -7.60 12.50 0.74
C GLY A 135 -7.90 11.81 -0.60
N MET A 136 -8.25 10.52 -0.57
CA MET A 136 -8.59 9.77 -1.79
C MET A 136 -9.95 10.19 -2.35
N ALA A 137 -10.97 10.35 -1.52
CA ALA A 137 -12.29 10.79 -1.96
C ALA A 137 -12.22 12.14 -2.68
N ARG A 138 -11.44 13.10 -2.16
CA ARG A 138 -11.26 14.42 -2.80
C ARG A 138 -10.60 14.33 -4.18
N ASN A 139 -9.70 13.37 -4.39
CA ASN A 139 -8.94 13.23 -5.63
C ASN A 139 -9.60 12.28 -6.65
N LEU A 140 -10.33 11.27 -6.18
CA LEU A 140 -10.86 10.18 -6.99
C LEU A 140 -12.39 10.23 -7.14
N CYS A 141 -13.12 10.83 -6.20
CA CYS A 141 -14.58 10.94 -6.22
C CYS A 141 -15.02 12.38 -6.52
N THR A 142 -14.59 12.91 -7.66
CA THR A 142 -14.74 14.33 -8.01
C THR A 142 -16.12 14.73 -8.56
N ASP A 143 -17.01 13.77 -8.82
CA ASP A 143 -18.35 14.01 -9.36
C ASP A 143 -19.39 13.07 -8.72
N GLY A 144 -20.66 13.41 -8.90
CA GLY A 144 -21.78 12.69 -8.27
C GLY A 144 -21.88 11.21 -8.66
N LEU A 145 -21.44 10.83 -9.86
CA LEU A 145 -21.48 9.42 -10.26
C LEU A 145 -20.37 8.62 -9.57
N ARG A 146 -19.15 9.17 -9.47
CA ARG A 146 -18.06 8.53 -8.70
C ARG A 146 -18.42 8.40 -7.22
N VAL A 147 -19.02 9.45 -6.63
CA VAL A 147 -19.53 9.39 -5.25
C VAL A 147 -20.62 8.34 -5.09
N THR A 148 -21.52 8.19 -6.07
CA THR A 148 -22.54 7.12 -6.06
C THR A 148 -21.91 5.73 -6.09
N ILE A 149 -20.92 5.49 -6.97
CA ILE A 149 -20.20 4.20 -7.02
C ILE A 149 -19.51 3.92 -5.69
N MET A 150 -18.84 4.91 -5.11
CA MET A 150 -18.20 4.82 -3.79
C MET A 150 -19.22 4.43 -2.70
N ALA A 151 -20.39 5.08 -2.66
CA ALA A 151 -21.42 4.80 -1.67
C ALA A 151 -22.00 3.38 -1.84
N ILE A 152 -22.31 2.96 -3.08
CA ILE A 152 -22.78 1.60 -3.36
C ILE A 152 -21.73 0.56 -2.96
N ALA A 153 -20.47 0.77 -3.34
CA ALA A 153 -19.36 -0.10 -2.95
C ALA A 153 -19.24 -0.22 -1.42
N THR A 154 -19.36 0.90 -0.70
CA THR A 154 -19.36 0.91 0.77
C THR A 154 -20.46 0.03 1.34
N CYS A 155 -21.71 0.23 0.89
CA CYS A 155 -22.86 -0.53 1.37
C CYS A 155 -22.71 -2.03 1.07
N VAL A 156 -22.32 -2.40 -0.15
CA VAL A 156 -22.18 -3.80 -0.54
C VAL A 156 -21.09 -4.50 0.27
N VAL A 157 -19.95 -3.84 0.51
CA VAL A 157 -18.84 -4.42 1.31
C VAL A 157 -19.25 -4.60 2.77
N LEU A 158 -20.04 -3.69 3.34
CA LEU A 158 -20.56 -3.83 4.70
C LEU A 158 -21.58 -4.97 4.82
N LEU A 159 -22.40 -5.20 3.78
CA LEU A 159 -23.39 -6.28 3.75
C LEU A 159 -22.75 -7.64 3.45
N VAL A 160 -21.67 -7.67 2.68
CA VAL A 160 -20.96 -8.89 2.28
C VAL A 160 -19.45 -8.72 2.56
N PRO A 161 -19.02 -8.84 3.83
CA PRO A 161 -17.64 -8.59 4.24
C PRO A 161 -16.72 -9.78 3.90
N SER A 162 -16.51 -10.05 2.61
CA SER A 162 -15.64 -11.12 2.12
C SER A 162 -14.65 -10.60 1.07
N ALA A 163 -13.49 -11.25 0.96
CA ALA A 163 -12.48 -10.92 -0.05
C ALA A 163 -13.05 -11.01 -1.48
N TRP A 164 -13.84 -12.05 -1.76
CA TRP A 164 -14.53 -12.22 -3.05
C TRP A 164 -15.61 -11.16 -3.28
N GLY A 165 -16.31 -10.71 -2.23
CA GLY A 165 -17.25 -9.58 -2.30
C GLY A 165 -16.55 -8.30 -2.73
N GLN A 166 -15.39 -8.00 -2.13
CA GLN A 166 -14.57 -6.84 -2.50
C GLN A 166 -14.07 -6.93 -3.97
N VAL A 167 -13.60 -8.09 -4.41
CA VAL A 167 -13.19 -8.32 -5.81
C VAL A 167 -14.35 -8.12 -6.77
N GLY A 168 -15.54 -8.68 -6.46
CA GLY A 168 -16.74 -8.52 -7.26
C GLY A 168 -17.15 -7.05 -7.40
N VAL A 169 -17.12 -6.29 -6.30
CA VAL A 169 -17.40 -4.85 -6.29
C VAL A 169 -16.43 -4.08 -7.19
N ILE A 170 -15.13 -4.36 -7.11
CA ILE A 170 -14.11 -3.73 -7.98
C ILE A 170 -14.36 -4.06 -9.46
N ALA A 171 -14.66 -5.32 -9.79
CA ALA A 171 -14.93 -5.74 -11.16
C ALA A 171 -16.17 -5.06 -11.74
N ILE A 172 -17.28 -5.05 -10.99
CA ILE A 172 -18.53 -4.39 -11.38
C ILE A 172 -18.31 -2.89 -11.54
N ALA A 173 -17.56 -2.25 -10.63
CA ALA A 173 -17.24 -0.84 -10.74
C ALA A 173 -16.37 -0.51 -11.95
N GLY A 174 -15.46 -1.42 -12.35
CA GLY A 174 -14.70 -1.29 -13.59
C GLY A 174 -15.58 -1.35 -14.84
N ILE A 175 -16.55 -2.27 -14.87
CA ILE A 175 -17.53 -2.35 -15.96
C ILE A 175 -18.40 -1.09 -15.99
N ALA A 176 -18.95 -0.69 -14.85
CA ALA A 176 -19.76 0.53 -14.72
C ALA A 176 -18.95 1.76 -15.15
N GLY A 177 -17.68 1.86 -14.73
CA GLY A 177 -16.78 2.94 -15.11
C GLY A 177 -16.59 3.01 -16.63
N ARG A 178 -16.35 1.87 -17.29
CA ARG A 178 -16.23 1.78 -18.75
C ARG A 178 -17.48 2.25 -19.48
N LEU A 179 -18.66 1.90 -18.97
CA LEU A 179 -19.95 2.23 -19.59
C LEU A 179 -20.37 3.68 -19.34
N LEU A 180 -20.06 4.23 -18.17
CA LEU A 180 -20.60 5.50 -17.72
C LEU A 180 -19.62 6.69 -17.84
N PHE A 181 -18.30 6.46 -17.77
CA PHE A 181 -17.31 7.54 -17.84
C PHE A 181 -16.78 7.77 -19.26
N LYS A 182 -16.50 9.03 -19.57
CA LYS A 182 -15.85 9.48 -20.81
C LYS A 182 -14.61 10.30 -20.48
N PRO A 183 -13.43 9.66 -20.35
CA PRO A 183 -12.18 10.35 -20.02
C PRO A 183 -11.80 11.34 -21.12
N ALA A 184 -11.21 12.47 -20.72
CA ALA A 184 -10.64 13.43 -21.66
C ALA A 184 -9.48 12.78 -22.47
N LYS A 185 -9.26 13.28 -23.69
CA LYS A 185 -8.16 12.82 -24.54
C LYS A 185 -6.81 13.08 -23.85
N VAL A 186 -5.94 12.08 -23.94
CA VAL A 186 -4.61 12.07 -23.36
C VAL A 186 -3.67 13.03 -24.10
N VAL A 187 -2.97 13.91 -23.36
CA VAL A 187 -1.96 14.88 -23.85
C VAL A 187 -0.66 14.18 -24.29
N GLU A 188 0.13 14.82 -25.16
CA GLU A 188 1.46 14.37 -25.64
C GLU A 188 2.43 13.98 -24.50
N HIS A 189 3.36 13.05 -24.79
CA HIS A 189 4.23 12.38 -23.82
C HIS A 189 5.65 12.14 -24.37
N ASP A 190 6.65 12.17 -23.48
CA ASP A 190 8.03 11.78 -23.76
C ASP A 190 8.23 10.27 -23.50
N PRO A 191 8.72 9.45 -24.45
CA PRO A 191 8.88 8.01 -24.23
C PRO A 191 9.67 7.72 -22.94
N LEU A 192 9.16 6.77 -22.14
CA LEU A 192 9.85 6.36 -20.90
C LEU A 192 11.24 5.82 -21.24
N PRO A 193 12.30 6.16 -20.48
CA PRO A 193 13.68 5.77 -20.77
C PRO A 193 13.97 4.28 -20.45
N ILE A 194 12.96 3.42 -20.47
CA ILE A 194 13.05 2.02 -20.08
C ILE A 194 12.74 1.14 -21.28
N THR A 195 13.72 0.34 -21.69
CA THR A 195 13.60 -0.56 -22.85
C THR A 195 13.37 -2.00 -22.40
N VAL A 196 12.11 -2.31 -22.05
CA VAL A 196 11.68 -3.71 -21.89
C VAL A 196 11.16 -4.21 -23.24
N SER A 197 11.60 -5.40 -23.68
CA SER A 197 11.11 -5.98 -24.93
C SER A 197 9.66 -6.44 -24.80
N HIS A 198 8.89 -6.41 -25.90
CA HIS A 198 7.53 -6.94 -25.93
C HIS A 198 7.42 -8.38 -25.45
N ARG A 199 8.38 -9.24 -25.82
CA ARG A 199 8.41 -10.65 -25.41
C ARG A 199 8.58 -10.80 -23.90
N ALA A 200 9.49 -10.01 -23.31
CA ALA A 200 9.65 -9.96 -21.86
C ALA A 200 8.35 -9.46 -21.21
N GLY A 201 7.74 -8.40 -21.74
CA GLY A 201 6.46 -7.88 -21.24
C GLY A 201 5.38 -8.96 -21.17
N VAL A 202 5.19 -9.72 -22.25
CA VAL A 202 4.23 -10.85 -22.27
C VAL A 202 4.60 -11.90 -21.24
N LEU A 203 5.87 -12.31 -21.13
CA LEU A 203 6.30 -13.33 -20.16
C LEU A 203 6.00 -12.92 -18.72
N TRP A 204 6.33 -11.68 -18.33
CA TRP A 204 6.08 -11.16 -16.98
C TRP A 204 4.58 -11.03 -16.67
N LEU A 205 3.77 -10.60 -17.65
CA LEU A 205 2.30 -10.56 -17.50
C LEU A 205 1.69 -11.96 -17.44
N SER A 206 2.15 -12.90 -18.27
CA SER A 206 1.71 -14.29 -18.22
C SER A 206 2.04 -14.91 -16.85
N LEU A 207 3.25 -14.69 -16.34
CA LEU A 207 3.64 -15.14 -15.01
C LEU A 207 2.76 -14.52 -13.92
N PHE A 208 2.43 -13.23 -14.04
CA PHE A 208 1.49 -12.56 -13.13
C PHE A 208 0.14 -13.26 -13.06
N PHE A 209 -0.50 -13.52 -14.19
CA PHE A 209 -1.81 -14.18 -14.23
C PHE A 209 -1.75 -15.66 -13.83
N VAL A 210 -0.68 -16.37 -14.23
CA VAL A 210 -0.46 -17.75 -13.81
C VAL A 210 -0.35 -17.86 -12.30
N LEU A 211 0.39 -16.96 -11.64
CA LEU A 211 0.47 -16.94 -10.18
C LEU A 211 -0.84 -16.51 -9.54
N LEU A 212 -1.53 -15.50 -10.09
CA LEU A 212 -2.79 -15.00 -9.54
C LEU A 212 -3.90 -16.07 -9.52
N ILE A 213 -3.96 -16.91 -10.57
CA ILE A 213 -4.96 -17.97 -10.71
C ILE A 213 -4.45 -19.29 -10.11
N GLY A 214 -3.16 -19.57 -10.28
CA GLY A 214 -2.56 -20.83 -9.88
C GLY A 214 -2.32 -20.96 -8.38
N LEU A 215 -1.96 -19.87 -7.67
CA LEU A 215 -1.72 -19.92 -6.22
C LEU A 215 -2.97 -20.31 -5.41
N PRO A 216 -4.17 -19.76 -5.67
CA PRO A 216 -5.39 -20.21 -4.98
C PRO A 216 -5.67 -21.70 -5.21
N VAL A 217 -5.54 -22.17 -6.46
CA VAL A 217 -5.76 -23.57 -6.81
C VAL A 217 -4.73 -24.47 -6.11
N LEU A 218 -3.46 -24.07 -6.08
CA LEU A 218 -2.41 -24.80 -5.37
C LEU A 218 -2.62 -24.81 -3.86
N ALA A 219 -3.12 -23.72 -3.28
CA ALA A 219 -3.43 -23.64 -1.85
C ALA A 219 -4.56 -24.60 -1.45
N GLU A 220 -5.54 -24.84 -2.33
CA GLU A 220 -6.60 -25.83 -2.11
C GLU A 220 -6.12 -27.27 -2.32
N LEU A 221 -5.32 -27.52 -3.36
CA LEU A 221 -4.83 -28.87 -3.69
C LEU A 221 -3.74 -29.35 -2.73
N MET A 222 -2.92 -28.43 -2.20
CA MET A 222 -1.82 -28.72 -1.28
C MET A 222 -1.88 -27.79 -0.05
N PRO A 223 -2.82 -28.05 0.88
CA PRO A 223 -3.01 -27.18 2.04
C PRO A 223 -1.74 -27.10 2.89
N SER A 224 -1.14 -25.91 2.91
CA SER A 224 -0.03 -25.57 3.79
C SER A 224 -0.12 -24.09 4.19
N GLN A 225 0.26 -23.77 5.43
CA GLN A 225 0.19 -22.39 5.92
C GLN A 225 1.00 -21.45 5.02
N THR A 226 2.22 -21.84 4.62
CA THR A 226 3.06 -21.04 3.73
C THR A 226 2.40 -20.79 2.38
N MET A 227 1.73 -21.79 1.79
CA MET A 227 1.04 -21.60 0.51
C MET A 227 -0.15 -20.64 0.66
N ALA A 228 -0.93 -20.79 1.73
CA ALA A 228 -2.03 -19.87 2.02
C ALA A 228 -1.54 -18.43 2.22
N MET A 229 -0.42 -18.24 2.93
CA MET A 229 0.21 -16.93 3.08
C MET A 229 0.66 -16.34 1.75
N VAL A 230 1.36 -17.13 0.92
CA VAL A 230 1.83 -16.68 -0.39
C VAL A 230 0.65 -16.30 -1.28
N ASP A 231 -0.38 -17.15 -1.34
CA ASP A 231 -1.62 -16.90 -2.07
C ASP A 231 -2.33 -15.61 -1.61
N SER A 232 -2.70 -15.52 -0.33
CA SER A 232 -3.44 -14.37 0.21
C SER A 232 -2.67 -13.06 0.00
N PHE A 233 -1.39 -13.02 0.32
CA PHE A 233 -0.61 -11.78 0.19
C PHE A 233 -0.32 -11.42 -1.28
N TYR A 234 -0.09 -12.40 -2.15
CA TYR A 234 0.05 -12.17 -3.59
C TYR A 234 -1.24 -11.64 -4.21
N ARG A 235 -2.39 -12.25 -3.88
CA ARG A 235 -3.71 -11.80 -4.33
C ARG A 235 -4.01 -10.39 -3.85
N VAL A 236 -3.82 -10.11 -2.55
CA VAL A 236 -4.01 -8.75 -2.01
C VAL A 236 -3.10 -7.75 -2.72
N GLY A 237 -1.80 -8.06 -2.88
CA GLY A 237 -0.85 -7.21 -3.61
C GLY A 237 -1.23 -6.94 -5.07
N SER A 238 -1.98 -7.86 -5.69
CA SER A 238 -2.46 -7.77 -7.08
C SER A 238 -3.75 -6.96 -7.25
N LEU A 239 -4.46 -6.67 -6.15
CA LEU A 239 -5.82 -6.08 -6.19
C LEU A 239 -5.90 -4.67 -5.60
N VAL A 240 -4.80 -4.15 -5.04
CA VAL A 240 -4.79 -2.82 -4.42
C VAL A 240 -4.65 -1.74 -5.49
N PHE A 241 -5.67 -0.91 -5.71
CA PHE A 241 -5.53 0.31 -6.51
C PHE A 241 -5.46 1.54 -5.61
N GLY A 242 -4.84 2.64 -6.05
CA GLY A 242 -5.04 3.94 -5.39
C GLY A 242 -4.22 4.23 -4.12
N GLY A 243 -3.22 3.41 -3.77
CA GLY A 243 -2.22 3.75 -2.76
C GLY A 243 -2.20 2.84 -1.53
N GLY A 244 -1.27 3.14 -0.61
CA GLY A 244 -0.89 2.26 0.49
C GLY A 244 -2.03 1.87 1.45
N HIS A 245 -3.05 2.71 1.66
CA HIS A 245 -4.07 2.45 2.68
C HIS A 245 -5.15 1.46 2.21
N VAL A 246 -5.39 1.36 0.90
CA VAL A 246 -6.41 0.46 0.31
C VAL A 246 -6.09 -1.01 0.55
N VAL A 247 -4.82 -1.32 0.81
CA VAL A 247 -4.38 -2.67 1.18
C VAL A 247 -4.97 -3.13 2.51
N LEU A 248 -5.37 -2.21 3.38
CA LEU A 248 -5.77 -2.51 4.74
C LEU A 248 -7.03 -3.38 4.82
N PRO A 249 -8.18 -3.00 4.24
CA PRO A 249 -9.37 -3.85 4.27
C PRO A 249 -9.15 -5.22 3.64
N LEU A 250 -8.33 -5.30 2.58
CA LEU A 250 -8.02 -6.54 1.89
C LEU A 250 -7.16 -7.46 2.77
N LEU A 251 -6.09 -6.94 3.40
CA LEU A 251 -5.28 -7.72 4.34
C LEU A 251 -6.10 -8.15 5.55
N GLN A 252 -6.90 -7.24 6.11
CA GLN A 252 -7.72 -7.52 7.29
C GLN A 252 -8.71 -8.66 7.03
N ALA A 253 -9.39 -8.64 5.86
CA ALA A 253 -10.33 -9.68 5.45
C ALA A 253 -9.67 -11.06 5.24
N GLU A 254 -8.37 -11.11 4.96
CA GLU A 254 -7.62 -12.35 4.77
C GLU A 254 -7.04 -12.88 6.10
N VAL A 255 -6.48 -12.02 6.95
CA VAL A 255 -5.69 -12.45 8.13
C VAL A 255 -6.50 -12.55 9.43
N VAL A 256 -7.57 -11.77 9.58
CA VAL A 256 -8.35 -11.74 10.84
C VAL A 256 -9.37 -12.88 10.89
N PRO A 257 -10.22 -13.10 9.87
CA PRO A 257 -11.17 -14.22 9.88
C PRO A 257 -10.50 -15.60 9.86
N SER A 258 -9.31 -15.71 9.27
CA SER A 258 -8.50 -16.94 9.26
C SER A 258 -7.87 -17.26 10.62
N GLY A 259 -7.93 -16.34 11.59
CA GLY A 259 -7.31 -16.49 12.91
C GLY A 259 -5.78 -16.35 12.91
N TRP A 260 -5.16 -15.99 11.78
CA TRP A 260 -3.71 -15.81 11.70
C TRP A 260 -3.23 -14.68 12.60
N VAL A 261 -3.98 -13.55 12.62
CA VAL A 261 -3.69 -12.39 13.46
C VAL A 261 -5.02 -11.88 14.05
N ASN A 262 -5.04 -11.56 15.34
CA ASN A 262 -6.24 -10.99 15.96
C ASN A 262 -6.43 -9.51 15.56
N ASN A 263 -7.67 -9.01 15.66
CA ASN A 263 -8.01 -7.64 15.23
C ASN A 263 -7.26 -6.56 16.02
N GLU A 264 -6.94 -6.81 17.29
CA GLU A 264 -6.21 -5.87 18.15
C GLU A 264 -4.77 -5.69 17.67
N SER A 265 -4.06 -6.78 17.43
CA SER A 265 -2.69 -6.80 16.92
C SER A 265 -2.62 -6.19 15.52
N PHE A 266 -3.64 -6.48 14.68
CA PHE A 266 -3.76 -5.89 13.36
C PHE A 266 -3.82 -4.36 13.42
N LEU A 267 -4.69 -3.80 14.27
CA LEU A 267 -4.86 -2.35 14.39
C LEU A 267 -3.69 -1.66 15.08
N ALA A 268 -3.11 -2.28 16.12
CA ALA A 268 -1.91 -1.78 16.77
C ALA A 268 -0.71 -1.74 15.80
N GLY A 269 -0.51 -2.82 15.03
CA GLY A 269 0.52 -2.89 13.99
C GLY A 269 0.28 -1.89 12.87
N TYR A 270 -0.97 -1.65 12.48
CA TYR A 270 -1.31 -0.63 11.50
C TYR A 270 -0.99 0.78 12.02
N GLY A 271 -1.34 1.08 13.28
CA GLY A 271 -0.95 2.33 13.93
C GLY A 271 0.56 2.54 13.92
N ALA A 272 1.31 1.50 14.31
CA ALA A 272 2.77 1.51 14.29
C ALA A 272 3.35 1.70 12.88
N ALA A 273 2.76 1.07 11.85
CA ALA A 273 3.20 1.23 10.46
C ALA A 273 3.12 2.67 9.94
N GLN A 274 2.28 3.52 10.53
CA GLN A 274 2.21 4.94 10.21
C GLN A 274 3.36 5.75 10.82
N ALA A 275 4.04 5.22 11.83
CA ALA A 275 5.18 5.86 12.48
C ALA A 275 6.53 5.54 11.84
N VAL A 276 6.56 4.61 10.88
CA VAL A 276 7.79 4.14 10.26
C VAL A 276 7.91 4.74 8.85
N PRO A 277 9.11 5.20 8.43
CA PRO A 277 9.30 5.73 7.08
C PRO A 277 9.26 4.61 6.02
N GLY A 278 8.86 4.98 4.80
CA GLY A 278 8.79 4.07 3.67
C GLY A 278 7.39 3.49 3.42
N PRO A 279 7.28 2.41 2.63
CA PRO A 279 5.99 1.99 2.09
C PRO A 279 5.12 1.29 3.13
N LEU A 280 3.86 1.70 3.22
CA LEU A 280 2.87 1.10 4.14
C LEU A 280 2.64 -0.41 3.91
N PHE A 281 2.94 -0.91 2.70
CA PHE A 281 2.92 -2.35 2.39
C PHE A 281 3.91 -3.19 3.22
N THR A 282 4.90 -2.56 3.86
CA THR A 282 5.75 -3.22 4.85
C THR A 282 4.98 -3.74 6.06
N PHE A 283 3.74 -3.29 6.27
CA PHE A 283 2.80 -3.89 7.20
C PHE A 283 2.58 -5.39 6.96
N ALA A 284 2.75 -5.87 5.73
CA ALA A 284 2.75 -7.31 5.46
C ALA A 284 3.85 -8.07 6.22
N ALA A 285 5.01 -7.45 6.42
CA ALA A 285 6.09 -8.03 7.21
C ALA A 285 5.72 -8.11 8.70
N PHE A 286 5.02 -7.09 9.23
CA PHE A 286 4.45 -7.15 10.58
C PHE A 286 3.43 -8.28 10.70
N LEU A 287 2.50 -8.41 9.75
CA LEU A 287 1.46 -9.44 9.78
C LEU A 287 2.05 -10.84 9.72
N GLY A 288 3.01 -11.08 8.82
CA GLY A 288 3.74 -12.34 8.75
C GLY A 288 4.52 -12.64 10.03
N ALA A 289 5.08 -11.62 10.67
CA ALA A 289 5.81 -11.80 11.92
C ALA A 289 4.91 -12.05 13.13
N SER A 290 3.70 -11.48 13.14
CA SER A 290 2.72 -11.59 14.23
C SER A 290 1.74 -12.75 14.10
N MET A 291 1.96 -13.67 13.14
CA MET A 291 1.08 -14.84 12.97
C MET A 291 1.11 -15.76 14.20
N ASN A 292 -0.08 -16.20 14.60
CA ASN A 292 -0.29 -17.18 15.67
C ASN A 292 0.17 -18.60 15.29
N THR A 293 0.31 -18.88 13.99
CA THR A 293 0.70 -20.18 13.44
C THR A 293 1.97 -20.05 12.60
N ALA A 294 2.82 -21.08 12.63
CA ALA A 294 4.06 -21.09 11.85
C ALA A 294 3.79 -21.27 10.35
N PRO A 295 4.53 -20.58 9.46
CA PRO A 295 5.69 -19.73 9.76
C PRO A 295 5.32 -18.34 10.28
N SER A 296 5.99 -17.91 11.36
CA SER A 296 5.85 -16.58 11.98
C SER A 296 7.23 -15.90 12.14
N GLY A 297 7.30 -14.78 12.87
CA GLY A 297 8.53 -14.03 13.09
C GLY A 297 9.22 -13.58 11.80
N TRP A 298 10.55 -13.70 11.74
CA TRP A 298 11.32 -13.28 10.55
C TRP A 298 10.91 -14.03 9.28
N ILE A 299 10.68 -15.34 9.36
CA ILE A 299 10.35 -16.16 8.20
C ILE A 299 8.97 -15.76 7.66
N GLY A 300 7.96 -15.69 8.53
CA GLY A 300 6.62 -15.26 8.14
C GLY A 300 6.64 -13.84 7.58
N GLY A 301 7.35 -12.92 8.23
CA GLY A 301 7.51 -11.54 7.78
C GLY A 301 8.14 -11.43 6.38
N ILE A 302 9.21 -12.17 6.11
CA ILE A 302 9.87 -12.18 4.79
C ILE A 302 8.95 -12.80 3.72
N VAL A 303 8.27 -13.91 4.03
CA VAL A 303 7.35 -14.58 3.08
C VAL A 303 6.23 -13.63 2.67
N CYS A 304 5.53 -13.02 3.63
CA CYS A 304 4.44 -12.08 3.36
C CYS A 304 4.93 -10.83 2.62
N LEU A 305 6.11 -10.32 2.97
CA LEU A 305 6.70 -9.16 2.30
C LEU A 305 7.02 -9.45 0.83
N LEU A 306 7.63 -10.61 0.54
CA LEU A 306 7.93 -11.00 -0.84
C LEU A 306 6.64 -11.26 -1.63
N ALA A 307 5.68 -11.98 -1.04
CA ALA A 307 4.42 -12.30 -1.69
C ALA A 307 3.62 -11.04 -2.07
N ILE A 308 3.52 -10.04 -1.18
CA ILE A 308 2.73 -8.83 -1.45
C ILE A 308 3.37 -7.90 -2.50
N PHE A 309 4.70 -7.91 -2.63
CA PHE A 309 5.42 -7.06 -3.59
C PHE A 309 5.71 -7.75 -4.93
N ALA A 310 5.72 -9.09 -4.99
CA ALA A 310 5.94 -9.83 -6.23
C ALA A 310 5.03 -9.37 -7.39
N PRO A 311 3.71 -9.16 -7.21
CA PRO A 311 2.83 -8.60 -8.24
C PRO A 311 3.34 -7.29 -8.84
N SER A 312 3.92 -6.42 -8.01
CA SER A 312 4.41 -5.11 -8.46
C SER A 312 5.61 -5.22 -9.40
N PHE A 313 6.55 -6.14 -9.14
CA PHE A 313 7.63 -6.40 -10.08
C PHE A 313 7.09 -6.91 -11.42
N LEU A 314 6.16 -7.87 -11.37
CA LEU A 314 5.58 -8.48 -12.56
C LEU A 314 4.79 -7.48 -13.40
N LEU A 315 3.98 -6.64 -12.75
CA LEU A 315 3.14 -5.65 -13.41
C LEU A 315 3.97 -4.48 -13.95
N VAL A 316 4.93 -3.96 -13.19
CA VAL A 316 5.78 -2.84 -13.63
C VAL A 316 6.59 -3.23 -14.85
N VAL A 317 7.29 -4.37 -14.81
CA VAL A 317 8.06 -4.85 -15.97
C VAL A 317 7.13 -5.27 -17.12
N GLY A 318 6.06 -5.98 -16.80
CA GLY A 318 5.14 -6.56 -17.78
C GLY A 318 4.37 -5.52 -18.60
N SER A 319 3.96 -4.42 -17.96
CA SER A 319 3.12 -3.40 -18.59
C SER A 319 3.89 -2.32 -19.35
N MET A 320 5.18 -2.11 -19.06
CA MET A 320 6.01 -1.08 -19.70
C MET A 320 5.91 -1.07 -21.24
N PRO A 321 6.08 -2.20 -21.95
CA PRO A 321 6.02 -2.22 -23.42
C PRO A 321 4.63 -1.87 -23.99
N PHE A 322 3.59 -1.94 -23.17
CA PHE A 322 2.21 -1.73 -23.59
C PHE A 322 1.62 -0.40 -23.10
N TRP A 323 2.38 0.36 -22.30
CA TRP A 323 1.87 1.52 -21.57
C TRP A 323 1.24 2.57 -22.48
N GLU A 324 1.90 2.94 -23.58
CA GLU A 324 1.38 3.93 -24.52
C GLU A 324 0.00 3.54 -25.08
N ARG A 325 -0.16 2.25 -25.41
CA ARG A 325 -1.41 1.71 -25.96
C ARG A 325 -2.50 1.66 -24.91
N LEU A 326 -2.14 1.29 -23.69
CA LEU A 326 -3.04 1.15 -22.54
C LEU A 326 -3.57 2.52 -22.09
N ARG A 327 -2.67 3.52 -22.03
CA ARG A 327 -3.00 4.89 -21.67
C ARG A 327 -3.93 5.56 -22.70
N ARG A 328 -3.70 5.35 -24.01
CA ARG A 328 -4.55 5.91 -25.07
C ARG A 328 -5.94 5.28 -25.15
N ASN A 329 -6.16 4.14 -24.49
CA ASN A 329 -7.46 3.47 -24.49
C ASN A 329 -8.42 4.12 -23.49
N THR A 330 -9.33 4.95 -24.00
CA THR A 330 -10.33 5.65 -23.19
C THR A 330 -11.23 4.71 -22.40
N GLY A 331 -11.53 3.51 -22.92
CA GLY A 331 -12.35 2.53 -22.21
C GLY A 331 -11.66 1.95 -20.97
N ILE A 332 -10.32 1.86 -20.99
CA ILE A 332 -9.54 1.40 -19.83
C ILE A 332 -9.41 2.51 -18.80
N GLN A 333 -9.16 3.75 -19.24
CA GLN A 333 -9.16 4.92 -18.35
C GLN A 333 -10.52 5.09 -17.65
N ALA A 334 -11.62 4.85 -18.38
CA ALA A 334 -12.97 4.88 -17.85
C ALA A 334 -13.21 3.79 -16.81
N ALA A 335 -12.77 2.55 -17.09
CA ALA A 335 -12.85 1.45 -16.14
C ALA A 335 -12.10 1.75 -14.83
N LEU A 336 -10.87 2.27 -14.94
CA LEU A 336 -10.08 2.64 -13.77
C LEU A 336 -10.70 3.74 -12.93
N ALA A 337 -11.37 4.72 -13.53
CA ALA A 337 -12.10 5.72 -12.78
C ALA A 337 -13.22 5.11 -11.92
N GLY A 338 -13.89 4.06 -12.42
CA GLY A 338 -14.87 3.30 -11.65
C GLY A 338 -14.25 2.47 -10.53
N ILE A 339 -13.16 1.75 -10.84
CA ILE A 339 -12.37 0.97 -9.85
C ILE A 339 -11.90 1.88 -8.70
N ASN A 340 -11.31 3.03 -9.03
CA ASN A 340 -10.83 4.00 -8.05
C ASN A 340 -11.95 4.50 -7.13
N ALA A 341 -13.14 4.78 -7.67
CA ALA A 341 -14.29 5.19 -6.87
C ALA A 341 -14.75 4.08 -5.91
N ALA A 342 -14.84 2.84 -6.39
CA ALA A 342 -15.21 1.70 -5.54
C ALA A 342 -14.18 1.44 -4.44
N VAL A 343 -12.90 1.58 -4.75
CA VAL A 343 -11.80 1.45 -3.79
C VAL A 343 -11.90 2.47 -2.64
N VAL A 344 -12.29 3.72 -2.93
CA VAL A 344 -12.59 4.68 -1.85
C VAL A 344 -13.75 4.18 -1.00
N GLY A 345 -14.75 3.52 -1.60
CA GLY A 345 -15.87 2.90 -0.89
C GLY A 345 -15.44 1.73 0.01
N LEU A 346 -14.54 0.86 -0.45
CA LEU A 346 -13.95 -0.22 0.36
C LEU A 346 -13.22 0.36 1.59
N LEU A 347 -12.47 1.44 1.40
CA LEU A 347 -11.80 2.13 2.50
C LEU A 347 -12.78 2.78 3.48
N LEU A 348 -13.85 3.38 2.98
CA LEU A 348 -14.89 3.97 3.81
C LEU A 348 -15.62 2.88 4.63
N ALA A 349 -15.87 1.72 4.03
CA ALA A 349 -16.40 0.56 4.74
C ALA A 349 -15.44 0.11 5.84
N ALA A 350 -14.14 0.00 5.53
CA ALA A 350 -13.09 -0.37 6.49
C ALA A 350 -12.98 0.61 7.66
N LEU A 351 -13.10 1.92 7.36
CA LEU A 351 -13.11 2.98 8.36
C LEU A 351 -14.23 2.77 9.36
N TYR A 352 -15.44 2.44 8.90
CA TYR A 352 -16.54 2.12 9.79
C TYR A 352 -16.31 0.80 10.53
N GLN A 353 -16.16 -0.30 9.80
CA GLN A 353 -15.95 -1.65 10.34
C GLN A 353 -14.71 -2.28 9.69
N PRO A 354 -13.69 -2.69 10.46
CA PRO A 354 -13.65 -2.73 11.93
C PRO A 354 -13.06 -1.47 12.58
N VAL A 355 -12.48 -0.53 11.83
CA VAL A 355 -11.53 0.45 12.40
C VAL A 355 -12.20 1.32 13.46
N TRP A 356 -13.34 1.95 13.15
CA TRP A 356 -14.06 2.78 14.11
C TRP A 356 -14.68 1.96 15.23
N THR A 357 -15.45 0.93 14.87
CA THR A 357 -16.23 0.12 15.82
C THR A 357 -15.41 -0.70 16.80
N SER A 358 -14.12 -0.90 16.53
CA SER A 358 -13.20 -1.60 17.43
C SER A 358 -12.24 -0.69 18.20
N ALA A 359 -12.27 0.63 17.98
CA ALA A 359 -11.38 1.59 18.61
C ALA A 359 -12.10 2.70 19.39
N ILE A 360 -13.32 3.09 18.98
CA ILE A 360 -14.05 4.19 19.61
C ILE A 360 -15.21 3.62 20.44
N PHE A 361 -14.98 3.47 21.76
CA PHE A 361 -15.97 2.94 22.69
C PHE A 361 -16.49 3.99 23.67
N GLN A 362 -15.66 4.98 24.01
CA GLN A 362 -15.98 6.03 24.97
C GLN A 362 -15.72 7.44 24.42
N PRO A 363 -16.28 8.50 25.04
CA PRO A 363 -16.03 9.89 24.60
C PRO A 363 -14.55 10.29 24.58
N GLN A 364 -13.72 9.73 25.47
CA GLN A 364 -12.28 9.99 25.47
C GLN A 364 -11.60 9.46 24.20
N ASP A 365 -12.01 8.29 23.71
CA ASP A 365 -11.51 7.71 22.46
C ASP A 365 -11.81 8.62 21.29
N PHE A 366 -13.05 9.11 21.21
CA PHE A 366 -13.45 10.06 20.18
C PHE A 366 -12.66 11.36 20.27
N GLY A 367 -12.45 11.90 21.49
CA GLY A 367 -11.63 13.08 21.72
C GLY A 367 -10.20 12.90 21.24
N LEU A 368 -9.57 11.78 21.57
CA LEU A 368 -8.21 11.45 21.12
C LEU A 368 -8.14 11.28 19.59
N ALA A 369 -9.11 10.59 18.98
CA ALA A 369 -9.18 10.45 17.52
C ALA A 369 -9.35 11.79 16.81
N LEU A 370 -10.18 12.68 17.36
CA LEU A 370 -10.41 14.02 16.81
C LEU A 370 -9.14 14.88 16.88
N VAL A 371 -8.45 14.88 18.03
CA VAL A 371 -7.16 15.59 18.18
C VAL A 371 -6.12 15.03 17.23
N ALA A 372 -6.01 13.71 17.09
CA ALA A 372 -5.10 13.07 16.15
C ALA A 372 -5.44 13.45 14.69
N LEU A 373 -6.72 13.48 14.32
CA LEU A 373 -7.15 13.89 12.98
C LEU A 373 -6.81 15.35 12.69
N VAL A 374 -7.05 16.24 13.66
CA VAL A 374 -6.69 17.67 13.55
C VAL A 374 -5.18 17.87 13.44
N ALA A 375 -4.43 17.14 14.26
CA ALA A 375 -2.97 17.14 14.23
C ALA A 375 -2.42 16.75 12.85
N LEU A 376 -3.00 15.70 12.24
CA LEU A 376 -2.59 15.22 10.93
C LEU A 376 -3.03 16.16 9.79
N MET A 377 -4.27 16.63 9.80
CA MET A 377 -4.86 17.35 8.66
C MET A 377 -4.57 18.86 8.68
N PHE A 378 -4.62 19.50 9.85
CA PHE A 378 -4.58 20.95 9.98
C PHE A 378 -3.26 21.44 10.56
N TRP A 379 -2.74 20.79 11.60
CA TRP A 379 -1.42 21.12 12.14
C TRP A 379 -0.28 20.55 11.31
N LYS A 380 -0.59 19.60 10.41
CA LYS A 380 0.38 18.93 9.53
C LYS A 380 1.53 18.32 10.32
N LEU A 381 1.25 17.84 11.52
CA LEU A 381 2.22 17.12 12.33
C LEU A 381 2.60 15.82 11.60
N PRO A 382 3.87 15.39 11.69
CA PRO A 382 4.29 14.18 11.04
C PRO A 382 3.59 12.96 11.66
N PRO A 383 3.15 11.97 10.87
CA PRO A 383 2.36 10.84 11.39
C PRO A 383 3.00 10.09 12.55
N TRP A 384 4.33 9.93 12.54
CA TRP A 384 5.06 9.28 13.64
C TRP A 384 4.89 9.98 14.99
N LEU A 385 4.83 11.31 15.00
CA LEU A 385 4.64 12.07 16.23
C LEU A 385 3.23 11.89 16.76
N VAL A 386 2.24 11.87 15.87
CA VAL A 386 0.84 11.67 16.23
C VAL A 386 0.64 10.25 16.78
N VAL A 387 1.25 9.23 16.16
CA VAL A 387 1.18 7.84 16.63
C VAL A 387 1.80 7.68 18.02
N LEU A 388 3.02 8.19 18.23
CA LEU A 388 3.67 8.12 19.54
C LEU A 388 2.89 8.92 20.59
N GLY A 389 2.39 10.10 20.22
CA GLY A 389 1.56 10.94 21.09
C GLY A 389 0.26 10.25 21.50
N SER A 390 -0.42 9.58 20.56
CA SER A 390 -1.65 8.83 20.86
C SER A 390 -1.38 7.58 21.70
N GLY A 391 -0.27 6.87 21.48
CA GLY A 391 0.16 5.78 22.36
C GLY A 391 0.42 6.25 23.78
N ALA A 392 1.14 7.37 23.95
CA ALA A 392 1.39 7.97 25.26
C ALA A 392 0.12 8.51 25.92
N ALA A 393 -0.76 9.18 25.17
CA ALA A 393 -2.03 9.68 25.70
C ALA A 393 -2.96 8.54 26.11
N GLY A 394 -3.06 7.46 25.31
CA GLY A 394 -3.82 6.27 25.68
C GLY A 394 -3.28 5.59 26.94
N TRP A 395 -1.96 5.54 27.08
CA TRP A 395 -1.32 5.08 28.32
C TRP A 395 -1.71 5.94 29.52
N LEU A 396 -1.57 7.26 29.42
CA LEU A 396 -1.92 8.19 30.51
C LEU A 396 -3.40 8.09 30.91
N LEU A 397 -4.30 7.99 29.93
CA LEU A 397 -5.74 7.81 30.19
C LEU A 397 -6.03 6.51 30.93
N SER A 398 -5.29 5.44 30.66
CA SER A 398 -5.45 4.16 31.37
C SER A 398 -4.90 4.13 32.80
N VAL A 399 -4.07 5.11 33.17
CA VAL A 399 -3.48 5.23 34.51
C VAL A 399 -4.24 6.25 35.36
N ALA A 400 -4.85 7.26 34.74
CA ALA A 400 -5.55 8.35 35.41
C ALA A 400 -7.04 8.08 35.69
N LEU A 401 -7.63 7.07 35.03
CA LEU A 401 -9.01 6.60 35.18
C LEU A 401 -8.98 5.13 35.62
#